data_AF-A0A1Z4LSV7-F1
#
_entry.id   AF-A0A1Z4LSV7-F1
#
_cell.length_a   1.000
_cell.length_b   1.000
_cell.length_c   1.000
_cell.angle_alpha   90.00
_cell.angle_beta   90.00
_cell.angle_gamma   90.00
#
_symmetry.space_group_name_H-M   'P 1'
#
loop_
_entity.id
_entity.type
_entity.pdbx_description
1 polymer ?
#
loop_
_entity_poly.entity_id
_entity_poly.type
_entity_poly.pdbx_seq_one_letter_code
_entity_poly.pdbx_strand_id
1 'polypeptide(L)'
;MFRESRKGFDTNQKFNGDKAYEGEELTKTPHKKPKEQELTPEQKARNKELASERIFVEHLIRLVKVFRIAQERFRLNSSKYERIIMTICGLVRLRIGTVIL
;
A
#
# COMPACT_ATOMS: atom_id res chain seq x y z
N MET A 1 9.49 5.19 -9.83
CA MET A 1 9.83 4.86 -8.42
C MET A 1 9.14 5.85 -7.47
N PHE A 2 8.88 5.53 -6.19
CA PHE A 2 8.12 6.40 -5.26
C PHE A 2 8.61 7.86 -5.22
N ARG A 3 9.93 8.07 -5.24
CA ARG A 3 10.58 9.39 -5.26
C ARG A 3 10.24 10.21 -6.52
N GLU A 4 10.01 9.56 -7.65
CA GLU A 4 9.64 10.23 -8.90
C GLU A 4 8.16 10.60 -8.90
N SER A 5 7.30 9.70 -8.41
CA SER A 5 5.85 9.96 -8.30
C SER A 5 5.52 11.03 -7.26
N ARG A 6 6.37 11.27 -6.25
CA ARG A 6 6.17 12.32 -5.24
C ARG A 6 6.00 13.72 -5.84
N LYS A 7 6.60 13.98 -7.01
CA LYS A 7 6.50 15.29 -7.70
C LYS A 7 5.07 15.68 -8.09
N GLY A 8 4.15 14.70 -8.18
CA GLY A 8 2.74 14.93 -8.50
C GLY A 8 1.84 15.17 -7.29
N PHE A 9 2.38 15.18 -6.07
CA PHE A 9 1.62 15.39 -4.84
C PHE A 9 1.98 16.73 -4.18
N ASP A 10 1.13 17.18 -3.26
CA ASP A 10 1.41 18.37 -2.45
C ASP A 10 2.74 18.23 -1.70
N THR A 11 3.47 19.34 -1.59
CA THR A 11 4.80 19.38 -0.96
C THR A 11 4.80 18.95 0.51
N ASN A 12 3.67 19.09 1.20
CA ASN A 12 3.50 18.75 2.62
C ASN A 12 2.69 17.45 2.82
N GLN A 13 2.33 16.74 1.74
CA GLN A 13 1.60 15.49 1.82
C GLN A 13 2.41 14.43 2.58
N LYS A 14 1.83 13.89 3.65
CA LYS A 14 2.40 12.76 4.39
C LYS A 14 1.97 11.44 3.77
N PHE A 15 2.88 10.48 3.76
CA PHE A 15 2.68 9.12 3.26
C PHE A 15 2.91 8.10 4.36
N ASN A 16 2.38 6.89 4.17
CA ASN A 16 2.73 5.74 4.99
C ASN A 16 3.64 4.83 4.16
N GLY A 17 4.72 4.37 4.77
CA GLY A 17 5.70 3.51 4.13
C GLY A 17 6.03 2.30 4.99
N ASP A 18 6.53 1.27 4.33
CA ASP A 18 7.19 0.19 5.04
C ASP A 18 8.58 0.65 5.53
N LYS A 19 9.30 -0.28 6.16
CA LYS A 19 10.63 -0.02 6.71
C LYS A 19 11.65 0.42 5.66
N ALA A 20 11.48 0.09 4.38
CA ALA A 20 12.43 0.50 3.35
C ALA A 20 12.47 2.03 3.16
N TYR A 21 11.48 2.75 3.69
CA TYR A 21 11.37 4.21 3.65
C TYR A 21 11.78 4.88 4.98
N GLU A 22 12.42 4.16 5.89
CA GLU A 22 12.92 4.73 7.15
C GLU A 22 13.92 5.87 6.84
N GLY A 23 13.68 7.06 7.41
CA GLY A 23 14.47 8.27 7.17
C GLY A 23 13.92 9.20 6.08
N GLU A 24 12.86 8.83 5.36
CA GLU A 24 12.17 9.74 4.44
C GLU A 24 11.27 10.71 5.21
N GLU A 25 11.53 12.03 5.09
CA GLU A 25 10.91 13.07 5.93
C GLU A 25 9.38 13.09 5.94
N LEU A 26 8.75 12.78 4.80
CA LEU A 26 7.29 12.79 4.66
C LEU A 26 6.64 11.41 4.82
N THR A 27 7.42 10.39 5.18
CA THR A 27 6.91 9.02 5.27
C THR A 27 6.86 8.54 6.71
N LYS A 28 5.66 8.21 7.17
CA LYS A 28 5.45 7.53 8.45
C LYS A 28 5.84 6.06 8.28
N THR A 29 6.80 5.62 9.07
CA THR A 29 7.23 4.22 9.14
C THR A 29 7.00 3.65 10.54
N PRO A 30 6.79 2.34 10.68
CA PRO A 30 6.67 1.69 11.98
C PRO A 30 7.98 1.76 12.76
N HIS A 31 7.89 1.86 14.08
CA HIS A 31 9.04 1.78 14.98
C HIS A 31 9.63 0.38 14.98
N LYS A 32 10.93 0.29 14.70
CA LYS A 32 11.68 -0.96 14.77
C LYS A 32 12.07 -1.27 16.22
N LYS A 33 11.95 -2.54 16.62
CA LYS A 33 12.50 -3.04 17.88
C LYS A 33 14.03 -2.88 17.87
N PRO A 34 14.65 -2.19 18.85
CA PRO A 34 16.10 -2.10 18.96
C PRO A 34 16.68 -3.47 19.31
N LYS A 35 17.98 -3.67 19.05
CA LYS A 35 18.65 -4.90 19.46
C LYS A 35 18.65 -4.96 21.00
N GLU A 36 18.29 -6.12 21.56
CA GLU A 36 18.28 -6.38 23.01
C GLU A 36 17.34 -5.48 23.85
N GLN A 37 16.43 -4.73 23.22
CA GLN A 37 15.46 -3.88 23.91
C GLN A 37 14.04 -4.11 23.42
N GLU A 38 13.05 -3.81 24.26
CA GLU A 38 11.64 -3.84 23.90
C GLU A 38 11.16 -2.50 23.36
N LEU A 39 10.13 -2.54 22.51
CA LEU A 39 9.40 -1.33 22.15
C LEU A 39 8.63 -0.80 23.37
N THR A 40 8.62 0.52 23.54
CA THR A 40 7.82 1.15 24.58
C THR A 40 6.32 0.91 24.31
N PRO A 41 5.45 0.97 25.34
CA PRO A 41 4.01 0.83 25.15
C PRO A 41 3.43 1.79 24.10
N GLU A 42 3.93 3.02 24.05
CA GLU A 42 3.51 4.06 23.11
C GLU A 42 3.93 3.72 21.68
N GLN A 43 5.15 3.22 21.49
CA GLN A 43 5.64 2.76 20.19
C GLN A 43 4.82 1.57 19.68
N LYS A 44 4.44 0.64 20.57
CA LYS A 44 3.57 -0.50 20.23
C LYS A 44 2.17 -0.03 19.82
N ALA A 45 1.59 0.92 20.55
CA ALA A 45 0.29 1.50 20.22
C ALA A 45 0.31 2.16 18.83
N ARG A 46 1.31 3.00 18.55
CA ARG A 46 1.48 3.63 17.24
C ARG A 46 1.68 2.61 16.10
N ASN A 47 2.48 1.58 16.33
CA ASN A 47 2.67 0.51 15.35
C ASN A 47 1.36 -0.26 15.09
N LYS A 48 0.51 -0.43 16.11
CA LYS A 48 -0.80 -1.08 15.98
C LYS A 48 -1.76 -0.27 15.12
N GLU A 49 -1.76 1.07 15.26
CA GLU A 49 -2.54 1.97 14.39
C GLU A 49 -2.07 1.90 12.93
N LEU A 50 -0.76 1.97 12.68
CA LEU A 50 -0.23 1.83 11.32
C LEU A 50 -0.54 0.44 10.73
N ALA A 51 -0.54 -0.61 11.56
CA ALA A 51 -0.90 -1.95 11.14
C ALA A 51 -2.38 -2.07 10.78
N SER A 52 -3.30 -1.42 11.50
CA SER A 52 -4.74 -1.48 11.19
C SER A 52 -5.05 -0.83 9.84
N GLU A 53 -4.41 0.30 9.52
CA GLU A 53 -4.50 0.93 8.20
C GLU A 53 -3.96 0.01 7.09
N ARG A 54 -2.81 -0.64 7.33
CA ARG A 54 -2.20 -1.57 6.38
C ARG A 54 -3.09 -2.78 6.11
N ILE A 55 -3.73 -3.34 7.14
CA ILE A 55 -4.62 -4.50 7.03
C ILE A 55 -5.76 -4.22 6.04
N PHE A 56 -6.33 -3.01 6.05
CA PHE A 56 -7.35 -2.64 5.07
C PHE A 56 -6.83 -2.69 3.63
N VAL A 57 -5.65 -2.12 3.38
CA VAL A 57 -5.02 -2.14 2.05
C VAL A 57 -4.68 -3.57 1.61
N GLU A 58 -4.20 -4.41 2.53
CA GLU A 58 -3.91 -5.83 2.25
C GLU A 58 -5.16 -6.62 1.85
N HIS A 59 -6.30 -6.36 2.50
CA HIS A 59 -7.58 -6.94 2.09
C HIS A 59 -7.96 -6.50 0.67
N LEU A 60 -7.79 -5.23 0.30
CA LEU A 60 -8.05 -4.77 -1.07
C LEU A 60 -7.10 -5.42 -2.09
N ILE A 61 -5.80 -5.51 -1.77
CA ILE A 61 -4.82 -6.20 -2.62
C ILE A 61 -5.21 -7.67 -2.79
N ARG A 62 -5.68 -8.34 -1.73
CA ARG A 62 -6.18 -9.72 -1.82
C ARG A 62 -7.34 -9.83 -2.81
N LEU A 63 -8.31 -8.91 -2.79
CA LEU A 63 -9.42 -8.91 -3.75
C LEU A 63 -8.93 -8.77 -5.20
N VAL A 64 -7.94 -7.90 -5.45
CA VAL A 64 -7.33 -7.74 -6.77
C VAL A 64 -6.58 -9.02 -7.19
N LYS A 65 -5.88 -9.68 -6.25
CA LYS A 65 -5.12 -10.91 -6.52
C LYS A 65 -5.98 -12.12 -6.85
N VAL A 66 -7.27 -12.15 -6.50
CA VAL A 66 -8.22 -13.21 -6.89
C VAL A 66 -8.24 -13.44 -8.40
N PHE A 67 -8.01 -12.38 -9.20
CA PHE A 67 -7.98 -12.46 -10.66
C PHE A 67 -6.74 -13.17 -11.22
N ARG A 68 -5.80 -13.59 -10.36
CA ARG A 68 -4.51 -14.28 -10.65
C ARG A 68 -3.52 -13.48 -11.49
N ILE A 69 -3.98 -12.59 -12.36
CA ILE A 69 -3.18 -11.71 -13.21
C ILE A 69 -2.24 -10.78 -12.42
N ALA A 70 -2.65 -10.41 -11.20
CA ALA A 70 -1.87 -9.60 -10.27
C ALA A 70 -1.05 -10.44 -9.27
N GLN A 71 -1.19 -11.76 -9.29
CA GLN A 71 -0.54 -12.69 -8.35
C GLN A 71 0.48 -13.60 -9.03
N GLU A 72 0.21 -14.04 -10.25
CA GLU A 72 0.98 -15.06 -10.96
C GLU A 72 1.77 -14.47 -12.12
N ARG A 73 2.83 -15.17 -12.49
CA ARG A 73 3.57 -14.90 -13.74
C ARG A 73 2.89 -15.66 -14.87
N PHE A 74 2.47 -14.95 -15.90
CA PHE A 74 1.87 -15.53 -17.10
C PHE A 74 2.28 -14.69 -18.31
N ARG A 75 2.16 -15.27 -19.51
CA ARG A 75 2.55 -14.60 -20.75
C ARG A 75 1.44 -13.66 -21.21
N LEU A 76 1.69 -12.35 -21.09
CA LEU A 76 0.82 -11.30 -21.62
C LEU A 76 1.68 -10.20 -22.23
N ASN A 77 1.19 -9.58 -23.29
CA ASN A 77 1.79 -8.36 -23.81
C ASN A 77 1.71 -7.25 -22.75
N SER A 78 2.85 -6.67 -22.38
CA SER A 78 2.97 -5.64 -21.34
C SER A 78 2.06 -4.44 -21.59
N SER A 79 1.79 -4.08 -22.85
CA SER A 79 0.90 -2.96 -23.20
C SER A 79 -0.56 -3.16 -22.77
N LYS A 80 -0.98 -4.42 -22.57
CA LYS A 80 -2.35 -4.74 -22.14
C LYS A 80 -2.50 -4.76 -20.62
N TYR A 81 -1.40 -4.84 -19.87
CA TYR A 81 -1.42 -5.09 -18.44
C TYR A 81 -2.13 -3.96 -17.69
N GLU A 82 -1.77 -2.70 -17.97
CA GLU A 82 -2.37 -1.53 -17.33
C GLU A 82 -3.89 -1.49 -17.51
N ARG A 83 -4.37 -1.65 -18.75
CA ARG A 83 -5.80 -1.61 -19.06
C ARG A 83 -6.56 -2.70 -18.31
N ILE A 84 -6.03 -3.92 -18.24
CA ILE A 84 -6.68 -5.02 -17.53
C ILE A 84 -6.71 -4.78 -16.01
N ILE A 85 -5.59 -4.33 -15.43
CA ILE A 85 -5.54 -4.00 -14.00
C ILE A 85 -6.53 -2.88 -13.66
N MET A 86 -6.64 -1.85 -14.51
CA MET A 86 -7.63 -0.79 -14.32
C MET A 86 -9.07 -1.30 -14.39
N THR A 87 -9.38 -2.22 -15.32
CA THR A 87 -10.69 -2.87 -15.37
C THR A 87 -10.97 -3.67 -14.10
N ILE A 88 -10.01 -4.45 -13.60
CA ILE A 88 -10.15 -5.22 -12.35
C ILE A 88 -10.39 -4.29 -11.16
N CYS A 89 -9.63 -3.19 -11.04
CA CYS A 89 -9.85 -2.20 -9.99
C CYS A 89 -11.27 -1.61 -10.05
N GLY A 90 -11.78 -1.34 -11.26
CA GLY A 90 -13.17 -0.92 -11.46
C GLY A 90 -14.19 -1.96 -10.98
N LEU A 91 -14.01 -3.23 -11.33
CA LEU A 91 -14.87 -4.33 -10.89
C LEU A 91 -14.83 -4.53 -9.36
N VAL A 92 -13.65 -4.43 -8.76
CA VAL A 92 -13.50 -4.52 -7.30
C VAL A 92 -14.24 -3.37 -6.62
N ARG A 93 -14.07 -2.12 -7.10
CA ARG A 93 -14.80 -0.93 -6.58
C ARG A 93 -16.31 -1.10 -6.69
N LEU A 94 -16.79 -1.61 -7.83
CA LEU A 94 -18.20 -1.91 -8.05
C LEU A 94 -18.72 -2.94 -7.04
N ARG A 95 -17.94 -4.00 -6.81
CA ARG A 95 -18.32 -5.07 -5.88
C ARG A 95 -18.41 -4.60 -4.43
N ILE A 96 -17.52 -3.70 -4.00
CA ILE A 96 -17.50 -3.16 -2.63
C ILE A 96 -18.43 -1.95 -2.43
N GLY A 97 -19.13 -1.50 -3.50
CA GLY A 97 -20.06 -0.39 -3.42
C GLY A 97 -19.40 0.99 -3.29
N THR A 98 -18.14 1.14 -3.70
CA THR A 98 -17.38 2.40 -3.61
C THR A 98 -17.19 3.07 -4.97
N VAL A 99 -18.04 2.75 -5.95
CA VAL A 99 -18.03 3.46 -7.24
C VAL A 99 -18.63 4.84 -7.02
N ILE A 100 -17.84 5.87 -7.29
CA ILE A 100 -18.31 7.25 -7.35
C ILE A 100 -18.67 7.49 -8.82
N LEU A 101 -19.95 7.66 -9.10
CA LEU A 101 -20.51 8.00 -10.42
C LEU A 101 -20.55 9.51 -10.59
#